data_AF-A0A1T4NIA0-F1
#
_entry.id   AF-A0A1T4NIA0-F1
#
_cell.length_a   1.000
_cell.length_b   1.000
_cell.length_c   1.000
_cell.angle_alpha   90.00
_cell.angle_beta   90.00
_cell.angle_gamma   90.00
#
_symmetry.space_group_name_H-M   'P 1'
#
loop_
_entity.id
_entity.type
_entity.pdbx_description
1 polymer ?
#
loop_
_entity_poly.entity_id
_entity_poly.type
_entity_poly.pdbx_seq_one_letter_code
_entity_poly.pdbx_strand_id
1 'polypeptide(L)' 'MSGATKPDESCAVPDEHYAAFCRVSEAARRLGLGLRRDADPFGWTYTLTWPTGHTEDYPYLGLVQDRLRSLQPAVGEEP' A
#
# COMPACT_ATOMS: atom_id res chain seq x y z
N MET A 1 -1.81 30.95 -23.84
CA MET A 1 -3.16 30.45 -23.51
C MET A 1 -3.36 29.11 -24.21
N SER A 2 -4.03 28.19 -23.52
CA SER A 2 -4.43 26.83 -23.94
C SER A 2 -3.28 25.81 -24.02
N GLY A 3 -3.12 24.84 -23.11
CA GLY A 3 -4.02 24.28 -22.11
C GLY A 3 -4.35 22.82 -22.44
N ALA A 4 -4.51 22.02 -21.39
CA ALA A 4 -4.92 20.61 -21.37
C ALA A 4 -3.82 19.56 -21.60
N THR A 5 -3.03 19.36 -20.55
CA THR A 5 -2.54 18.04 -20.10
C THR A 5 -3.62 16.99 -20.36
N LYS A 6 -3.31 15.97 -21.16
CA LYS A 6 -4.21 14.82 -21.35
C LYS A 6 -4.53 14.23 -19.97
N PRO A 7 -5.81 13.95 -19.64
CA PRO A 7 -6.11 13.19 -18.46
C PRO A 7 -5.46 11.80 -18.59
N ASP A 8 -4.77 11.44 -17.52
CA ASP A 8 -4.14 10.15 -17.23
C ASP A 8 -5.15 9.02 -17.46
N GLU A 9 -5.13 8.47 -18.68
CA GLU A 9 -5.97 7.34 -19.07
C GLU A 9 -5.29 6.06 -18.59
N SER A 10 -5.68 5.61 -17.41
CA SER A 10 -6.21 4.25 -17.19
C SER A 10 -5.93 3.78 -15.76
N CYS A 11 -6.64 4.37 -14.80
CA CYS A 11 -6.91 3.73 -13.50
C CYS A 11 -7.97 2.60 -13.61
N ALA A 12 -8.07 1.93 -14.76
CA ALA A 12 -9.00 0.83 -14.96
C ALA A 12 -8.32 -0.52 -14.66
N VAL A 13 -8.01 -0.75 -13.38
CA VAL A 13 -7.83 -2.12 -12.86
C VAL A 13 -9.02 -2.37 -11.95
N PRO A 14 -9.82 -3.44 -12.16
CA PRO A 14 -11.21 -3.48 -11.71
C PRO A 14 -11.31 -3.53 -10.18
N ASP A 15 -12.14 -2.62 -9.64
CA ASP A 15 -12.71 -2.45 -8.30
C ASP A 15 -12.13 -3.24 -7.10
N GLU A 16 -11.96 -4.56 -7.20
CA GLU A 16 -11.55 -5.44 -6.10
C GLU A 16 -10.08 -5.25 -5.68
N HIS A 17 -9.18 -5.06 -6.64
CA HIS A 17 -7.76 -4.81 -6.34
C HIS A 17 -7.56 -3.42 -5.72
N TYR A 18 -8.38 -2.45 -6.10
CA TYR A 18 -8.38 -1.12 -5.51
C TYR A 18 -8.96 -1.15 -4.08
N ALA A 19 -10.11 -1.79 -3.88
CA ALA A 19 -10.72 -1.94 -2.56
C ALA A 19 -9.82 -2.71 -1.58
N ALA A 20 -9.11 -3.75 -2.05
CA ALA A 20 -8.10 -4.44 -1.25
C ALA A 20 -6.96 -3.49 -0.87
N PHE A 21 -6.40 -2.76 -1.83
CA PHE A 21 -5.32 -1.80 -1.58
C PHE A 21 -5.72 -0.71 -0.57
N CYS A 22 -6.92 -0.15 -0.69
CA CYS A 22 -7.44 0.84 0.27
C CYS A 22 -7.47 0.30 1.69
N ARG A 23 -8.02 -0.91 1.90
CA ARG A 23 -8.09 -1.53 3.23
C ARG A 23 -6.71 -1.75 3.85
N VAL A 24 -5.74 -2.20 3.06
CA VAL A 24 -4.35 -2.40 3.54
C VAL A 24 -3.68 -1.06 3.82
N SER A 25 -3.93 -0.05 3.00
CA SER A 25 -3.41 1.30 3.21
C SER A 25 -3.94 1.91 4.50
N GLU A 26 -5.22 1.70 4.82
CA GLU A 26 -5.80 2.13 6.10
C GLU A 26 -5.17 1.38 7.28
N ALA A 27 -4.93 0.08 7.15
CA ALA A 27 -4.25 -0.70 8.18
C ALA A 27 -2.81 -0.21 8.42
N ALA A 28 -2.06 0.10 7.35
CA ALA A 28 -0.73 0.71 7.44
C ALA A 28 -0.79 2.07 8.15
N ARG A 29 -1.76 2.92 7.80
CA ARG A 29 -1.95 4.23 8.43
C ARG A 29 -2.28 4.15 9.93
N ARG A 30 -3.06 3.14 10.35
CA ARG A 30 -3.34 2.91 11.79
C ARG A 30 -2.07 2.58 12.59
N LEU A 31 -1.05 2.03 11.92
CA LEU A 31 0.27 1.76 12.48
C LEU A 31 1.26 2.92 12.28
N GLY A 32 0.81 4.05 11.73
CA GLY A 32 1.67 5.19 11.43
C GLY A 32 2.55 5.00 10.18
N LEU A 33 2.26 4.02 9.34
CA LEU A 33 3.03 3.69 8.14
C LEU A 33 2.36 4.24 6.88
N GLY A 34 3.18 4.57 5.86
CA GLY A 34 2.73 4.89 4.51
C GLY A 34 2.76 3.65 3.62
N LEU A 35 1.78 3.51 2.71
CA LEU A 35 1.78 2.46 1.69
C LEU A 35 1.61 3.10 0.31
N ARG A 36 2.55 2.82 -0.60
CA ARG A 36 2.48 3.21 -2.01
C ARG A 36 2.42 1.97 -2.89
N ARG A 37 1.81 2.11 -4.06
CA ARG A 37 1.81 1.09 -5.11
C ARG A 37 2.29 1.73 -6.42
N ASP A 38 3.28 1.13 -7.04
CA ASP A 38 3.85 1.55 -8.31
C ASP A 38 3.67 0.43 -9.36
N ALA A 39 3.29 0.80 -10.58
CA ALA A 39 3.21 -0.15 -11.70
C ALA A 39 4.61 -0.41 -12.25
N ASP A 40 4.94 -1.66 -12.52
CA ASP A 40 6.17 -2.07 -13.17
C ASP A 40 5.88 -3.07 -14.30
N PRO A 41 6.86 -3.35 -15.20
CA PRO A 41 6.64 -4.25 -16.34
C PRO A 41 6.19 -5.67 -15.98
N PHE A 42 6.38 -6.09 -14.72
CA PHE A 42 6.04 -7.42 -14.22
C PHE A 42 4.81 -7.41 -13.30
N GLY A 43 4.18 -6.25 -13.07
CA GLY A 43 2.96 -6.12 -12.28
C GLY A 43 2.96 -4.87 -11.41
N TRP A 44 2.90 -5.09 -10.09
CA TRP A 44 2.83 -4.03 -9.10
C TRP A 44 3.86 -4.25 -8.02
N THR A 45 4.55 -3.18 -7.66
CA THR A 45 5.40 -3.13 -6.47
C THR A 45 4.70 -2.31 -5.39
N TYR A 46 4.73 -2.80 -4.15
CA TYR A 46 4.13 -2.16 -2.99
C TYR A 46 5.22 -1.76 -2.00
N THR A 47 5.32 -0.46 -1.71
CA THR A 47 6.34 0.07 -0.81
C THR A 47 5.69 0.50 0.50
N LEU A 48 6.12 -0.11 1.60
CA LEU A 48 5.75 0.29 2.96
C LEU A 48 6.81 1.26 3.49
N THR A 49 6.40 2.38 4.09
CA THR A 49 7.30 3.45 4.57
C THR A 49 7.05 3.73 6.04
N TRP A 50 8.13 3.74 6.83
CA TRP A 50 8.12 4.07 8.25
C TRP A 50 8.31 5.58 8.47
N PRO A 51 7.84 6.11 9.63
CA PRO A 51 8.09 7.50 10.01
C PRO A 51 9.58 7.89 10.06
N THR A 52 10.46 6.90 10.29
CA THR A 52 11.92 7.06 10.31
C THR A 52 12.52 7.22 8.91
N GLY A 53 11.74 7.07 7.84
CA GLY A 53 12.20 7.07 6.46
C GLY A 53 12.68 5.71 5.94
N HIS A 54 12.65 4.66 6.78
CA HIS A 54 12.89 3.28 6.32
C HIS A 54 11.78 2.83 5.37
N THR A 55 12.13 2.01 4.38
CA THR A 55 11.18 1.47 3.40
C THR A 55 11.39 -0.02 3.17
N GLU A 56 10.29 -0.75 2.94
CA GLU A 56 10.29 -2.16 2.55
C GLU A 56 9.43 -2.34 1.28
N ASP A 57 9.98 -3.02 0.27
CA ASP A 57 9.31 -3.27 -1.00
C ASP A 57 8.79 -4.70 -1.09
N TYR A 58 7.57 -4.84 -1.63
CA TYR A 58 6.85 -6.10 -1.71
C TYR A 58 6.28 -6.30 -3.11
N PRO A 59 6.45 -7.49 -3.72
CA PRO A 59 5.88 -7.79 -5.04
C PRO A 59 4.36 -8.09 -5.00
N TYR A 60 3.80 -8.33 -3.81
CA TYR A 60 2.39 -8.69 -3.65
C TYR A 60 1.75 -7.99 -2.45
N LEU A 61 0.52 -7.52 -2.61
CA LEU A 61 -0.25 -6.88 -1.53
C LEU A 61 -0.47 -7.82 -0.33
N GLY A 62 -0.57 -9.14 -0.56
CA GLY A 62 -0.71 -10.13 0.52
C GLY A 62 0.49 -10.16 1.46
N LEU A 63 1.71 -9.96 0.95
CA LEU A 63 2.91 -9.90 1.79
C LEU A 63 2.92 -8.65 2.68
N VAL A 64 2.43 -7.52 2.16
CA VAL A 64 2.20 -6.31 2.97
C VAL A 64 1.19 -6.62 4.08
N GLN A 65 0.09 -7.32 3.78
CA GLN A 65 -0.90 -7.68 4.80
C GLN A 65 -0.31 -8.54 5.92
N ASP A 66 0.45 -9.58 5.58
CA ASP A 66 1.13 -10.42 6.58
C ASP A 66 2.16 -9.61 7.38
N ARG A 67 2.89 -8.69 6.72
CA ARG A 67 3.81 -7.78 7.42
C ARG A 67 3.08 -6.90 8.43
N LEU A 68 2.01 -6.22 8.02
CA LEU A 68 1.23 -5.37 8.92
C LEU A 68 0.65 -6.18 10.09
N ARG A 69 0.21 -7.43 9.84
CA ARG A 69 -0.25 -8.34 10.90
C ARG A 69 0.86 -8.67 11.89
N SER A 70 2.09 -8.92 11.42
CA SER A 70 3.24 -9.19 12.29
C SER A 70 3.66 -7.99 13.17
N LEU A 71 3.32 -6.77 12.74
CA LEU A 71 3.61 -5.53 13.45
C LEU A 71 2.53 -5.16 14.47
N GLN A 72 1.34 -5.77 14.37
CA GLN A 72 0.31 -5.60 15.39
C GLN A 72 0.77 -6.35 16.65
N PRO A 73 0.80 -5.70 17.82
CA PRO A 73 1.06 -6.40 19.07
C PRO A 73 0.02 -7.51 19.21
N ALA A 74 0.46 -8.71 19.63
CA ALA A 74 -0.47 -9.76 19.99
C ALA A 74 -1.43 -9.20 21.03
N VAL A 75 -2.71 -9.07 20.68
CA VAL A 75 -3.74 -8.68 21.63
C VAL A 75 -3.82 -9.81 22.65
N GLY A 76 -3.18 -9.66 23.82
CA GLY A 76 -3.36 -10.60 24.92
C GLY A 76 -2.16 -10.97 25.80
N GLU A 77 -1.02 -10.28 25.76
CA GLU A 77 0.00 -10.44 26.81
C GLU A 77 0.16 -9.12 27.58
N GLU A 78 -0.78 -8.87 28.49
CA GLU A 78 -0.53 -8.10 29.72
C GLU A 78 -0.23 -9.11 30.84
N PRO A 79 0.52 -8.76 31.90
CA PRO A 79 1.79 -8.02 32.03
C PRO A 79 2.98 -8.93 32.43
#